data_AF-A0A3S8SBU9-F1
#
_entry.id   AF-A0A3S8SBU9-F1
#
_cell.length_a   1.000
_cell.length_b   1.000
_cell.length_c   1.000
_cell.angle_alpha   90.00
_cell.angle_beta   90.00
_cell.angle_gamma   90.00
#
_symmetry.space_group_name_H-M   'P 1'
#
loop_
_entity.id
_entity.type
_entity.pdbx_description
1 polymer ?
#
loop_
_entity_poly.entity_id
_entity_poly.type
_entity_poly.pdbx_seq_one_letter_code
_entity_poly.pdbx_strand_id
1 'polypeptide(L)'
;MGQVGVIPEDMTVNNGIFTTSLFTSSNSQYGHLVSYNLNALKSKYATQNLTTMKWSTFKSYAKNIKVSPYIKLGHGQSLGSSSNYIYVLANHNKYNNGPASEEILQIRKSDMKINKIWTFRISDNHYIHNATFVVTILCMLCSTMVVTIVMNTGS
;
A
#
# COMPACT_ATOMS: atom_id res chain seq x y z
N MET A 1 -6.41 -26.43 2.55
CA MET A 1 -6.01 -26.71 1.15
C MET A 1 -5.06 -25.62 0.71
N GLY A 2 -3.96 -26.03 0.06
CA GLY A 2 -2.70 -25.28 0.01
C GLY A 2 -2.76 -23.99 -0.79
N GLN A 3 -2.67 -22.88 -0.08
CA GLN A 3 -2.35 -21.59 -0.69
C GLN A 3 -0.87 -21.59 -1.08
N VAL A 4 -0.59 -21.53 -2.38
CA VAL A 4 0.76 -21.43 -2.91
C VAL A 4 0.95 -19.99 -3.38
N GLY A 5 1.67 -19.19 -2.59
CA GLY A 5 2.04 -17.82 -2.96
C GLY A 5 1.55 -16.76 -1.98
N VAL A 6 1.90 -15.51 -2.29
CA VAL A 6 1.52 -14.32 -1.53
C VAL A 6 0.09 -13.88 -1.82
N ILE A 7 -0.56 -13.25 -0.85
CA ILE A 7 -1.93 -12.77 -0.92
C ILE A 7 -1.93 -11.26 -1.16
N PRO A 8 -2.41 -10.78 -2.32
CA PRO A 8 -2.71 -9.37 -2.50
C PRO A 8 -4.02 -9.02 -1.77
N GLU A 9 -3.99 -8.05 -0.86
CA GLU A 9 -5.21 -7.60 -0.16
C GLU A 9 -5.71 -6.22 -0.63
N ASP A 10 -4.83 -5.37 -1.17
CA ASP A 10 -5.24 -4.04 -1.66
C ASP A 10 -4.29 -3.48 -2.70
N MET A 11 -4.73 -2.43 -3.41
CA MET A 11 -3.98 -1.79 -4.47
C MET A 11 -4.25 -0.29 -4.63
N THR A 12 -3.23 0.42 -5.11
CA THR A 12 -3.35 1.79 -5.60
C THR A 12 -2.55 1.96 -6.90
N VAL A 13 -3.04 2.82 -7.79
CA VAL A 13 -2.33 3.19 -9.01
C VAL A 13 -2.24 4.71 -9.10
N ASN A 14 -1.04 5.23 -9.32
CA ASN A 14 -0.83 6.65 -9.61
C ASN A 14 0.37 6.82 -10.53
N ASN A 15 0.20 7.60 -11.60
CA ASN A 15 1.22 7.88 -12.62
C ASN A 15 1.91 6.61 -13.19
N GLY A 16 1.12 5.55 -13.42
CA GLY A 16 1.62 4.27 -13.95
C GLY A 16 2.42 3.44 -12.95
N ILE A 17 2.46 3.83 -11.67
CA ILE A 17 2.98 3.00 -10.58
C ILE A 17 1.81 2.30 -9.92
N PHE A 18 1.74 0.97 -10.08
CA PHE A 18 0.80 0.11 -9.38
C PHE A 18 1.46 -0.42 -8.12
N THR A 19 0.85 -0.24 -6.96
CA THR A 19 1.33 -0.75 -5.68
C THR A 19 0.26 -1.65 -5.06
N THR A 20 0.68 -2.79 -4.52
CA THR A 20 -0.20 -3.71 -3.78
C THR A 20 0.48 -4.21 -2.51
N SER A 21 -0.32 -4.52 -1.48
CA SER A 21 0.13 -5.19 -0.26
C SER A 21 0.18 -6.70 -0.50
N LEU A 22 1.26 -7.38 -0.10
CA LEU A 22 1.45 -8.81 -0.26
C LEU A 22 1.71 -9.45 1.11
N PHE A 23 0.83 -10.38 1.48
CA PHE A 23 0.87 -11.11 2.75
C PHE A 23 1.24 -12.58 2.53
N THR A 24 1.80 -13.23 3.55
CA THR A 24 2.19 -14.65 3.49
C THR A 24 1.06 -15.61 3.86
N SER A 25 0.02 -15.13 4.54
CA SER A 25 -1.20 -15.87 4.89
C SER A 25 -2.35 -14.91 5.18
N SER A 26 -3.58 -15.42 5.15
CA SER A 26 -4.80 -14.61 5.35
C SER A 26 -4.94 -14.02 6.75
N ASN A 27 -4.13 -14.48 7.70
CA ASN A 27 -4.15 -14.02 9.10
C ASN A 27 -2.96 -13.12 9.43
N SER A 28 -2.09 -12.84 8.45
CA SER A 28 -0.89 -12.04 8.69
C SER A 28 -1.24 -10.56 8.81
N GLN A 29 -0.77 -9.93 9.88
CA GLN A 29 -0.83 -8.46 10.06
C GLN A 29 0.37 -7.74 9.44
N TYR A 30 1.33 -8.50 8.93
CA TYR A 30 2.57 -8.01 8.36
C TYR A 30 2.70 -8.46 6.91
N GLY A 31 3.24 -7.59 6.08
CA GLY A 31 3.40 -7.85 4.66
C GLY A 31 4.43 -6.92 4.03
N HIS A 32 4.56 -7.06 2.71
CA HIS A 32 5.35 -6.16 1.88
C HIS A 32 4.42 -5.31 1.04
N LEU A 33 4.78 -4.05 0.81
CA LEU A 33 4.26 -3.32 -0.34
C LEU A 33 5.14 -3.60 -1.53
N VAL A 34 4.51 -4.00 -2.64
CA VAL A 34 5.20 -4.22 -3.91
C VAL A 34 4.68 -3.23 -4.93
N SER A 35 5.59 -2.44 -5.48
CA SER A 35 5.31 -1.44 -6.51
C SER A 35 5.87 -1.87 -7.85
N TYR A 36 5.02 -1.89 -8.86
CA TYR A 36 5.31 -2.23 -10.24
C TYR A 36 5.21 -0.96 -11.09
N ASN A 37 6.28 -0.64 -11.82
CA ASN A 37 6.26 0.44 -12.80
C ASN A 37 5.64 -0.05 -14.11
N LEU A 38 4.35 0.22 -14.32
CA LEU A 38 3.63 -0.17 -15.53
C LEU A 38 4.12 0.60 -16.77
N ASN A 39 4.69 1.79 -16.60
CA ASN A 39 5.27 2.55 -17.71
C ASN A 39 6.53 1.88 -18.29
N ALA A 40 7.16 0.95 -17.56
CA ALA A 40 8.29 0.19 -18.05
C ALA A 40 7.89 -0.97 -18.97
N LEU A 41 6.59 -1.29 -19.08
CA LEU A 41 6.09 -2.37 -19.92
C LEU A 41 5.99 -1.90 -21.38
N LYS A 42 6.46 -2.74 -22.31
CA LYS A 42 6.39 -2.44 -23.75
C LYS A 42 4.97 -2.52 -24.33
N SER A 43 4.08 -3.27 -23.68
CA SER A 43 2.66 -3.36 -24.03
C SER A 43 1.86 -3.87 -22.84
N LYS A 44 0.54 -3.66 -22.85
CA LYS A 44 -0.39 -4.16 -21.81
C LYS A 44 -0.42 -5.69 -21.68
N TYR A 45 0.06 -6.42 -22.68
CA TYR A 45 0.10 -7.88 -22.70
C TYR A 45 1.50 -8.46 -22.48
N ALA A 46 2.51 -7.60 -22.37
CA ALA A 46 3.90 -8.02 -22.32
C ALA A 46 4.22 -8.98 -21.17
N THR A 47 3.45 -8.94 -20.07
CA THR A 47 3.64 -9.77 -18.88
C THR A 47 2.72 -10.99 -18.81
N GLN A 48 1.81 -11.19 -19.79
CA GLN A 48 0.86 -12.31 -19.75
C GLN A 48 1.51 -13.66 -20.08
N ASN A 49 2.61 -13.66 -20.83
CA ASN A 49 3.29 -14.89 -21.25
C ASN A 49 4.68 -15.02 -20.60
N LEU A 50 4.69 -15.19 -19.27
CA LEU A 50 5.93 -15.32 -18.50
C LEU A 50 6.74 -16.58 -18.87
N THR A 51 6.07 -17.66 -19.28
CA THR A 51 6.71 -18.95 -19.56
C THR A 51 7.59 -18.95 -20.80
N THR A 52 7.27 -18.11 -21.80
CA THR A 52 8.05 -17.99 -23.05
C THR A 52 8.83 -16.67 -23.14
N MET A 53 8.79 -15.84 -22.09
CA MET A 53 9.49 -14.57 -22.06
C MET A 53 11.01 -14.78 -22.08
N LYS A 54 11.71 -14.06 -22.97
CA LYS A 54 13.17 -14.01 -22.95
C LYS A 54 13.65 -13.54 -21.57
N TRP A 55 14.62 -14.23 -20.99
CA TRP A 55 15.17 -13.91 -19.67
C TRP A 55 15.67 -12.46 -19.54
N SER A 56 16.26 -11.91 -20.61
CA SER A 56 16.70 -10.50 -20.64
C SER A 56 15.53 -9.51 -20.51
N THR A 57 14.40 -9.81 -21.18
CA THR A 57 13.17 -9.02 -21.05
C THR A 57 12.61 -9.12 -19.64
N PHE A 58 12.55 -10.33 -19.08
CA PHE A 58 12.10 -10.54 -17.70
C PHE A 58 12.92 -9.72 -16.71
N LYS A 59 14.26 -9.83 -16.75
CA LYS A 59 15.16 -9.03 -15.89
C LYS A 59 14.95 -7.52 -16.08
N SER A 60 14.72 -7.08 -17.32
CA SER A 60 14.46 -5.68 -17.61
C SER A 60 13.16 -5.16 -17.01
N TYR A 61 12.13 -6.00 -16.86
CA TYR A 61 10.91 -5.62 -16.16
C TYR A 61 11.08 -5.74 -14.65
N ALA A 62 11.65 -6.85 -14.16
CA ALA A 62 11.80 -7.13 -12.74
C ALA A 62 12.63 -6.06 -12.00
N LYS A 63 13.65 -5.46 -12.63
CA LYS A 63 14.44 -4.37 -12.03
C LYS A 63 13.64 -3.10 -11.71
N ASN A 64 12.45 -2.95 -12.29
CA ASN A 64 11.56 -1.83 -12.04
C ASN A 64 10.52 -2.11 -10.95
N ILE A 65 10.59 -3.29 -10.32
CA ILE A 65 9.77 -3.66 -9.16
C ILE A 65 10.48 -3.19 -7.90
N LYS A 66 9.76 -2.52 -7.01
CA LYS A 66 10.25 -2.13 -5.69
C LYS A 66 9.46 -2.85 -4.61
N VAL A 67 10.16 -3.34 -3.59
CA VAL A 67 9.57 -4.07 -2.47
C VAL A 67 9.94 -3.33 -1.19
N SER A 68 8.96 -3.02 -0.35
CA SER A 68 9.22 -2.43 0.96
C SER A 68 9.87 -3.44 1.91
N PRO A 69 10.50 -2.99 3.01
CA PRO A 69 10.74 -3.86 4.15
C PRO A 69 9.45 -4.56 4.61
N TYR A 70 9.61 -5.65 5.36
CA TYR A 70 8.48 -6.33 6.00
C TYR A 70 7.96 -5.45 7.13
N ILE A 71 6.74 -4.92 6.97
CA ILE A 71 6.15 -3.94 7.88
C ILE A 71 4.76 -4.37 8.32
N LYS A 72 4.31 -3.84 9.45
CA LYS A 72 2.94 -4.04 9.91
C LYS A 72 2.00 -3.22 9.03
N LEU A 73 1.13 -3.91 8.30
CA LEU A 73 0.15 -3.31 7.38
C LEU A 73 -1.28 -3.41 7.92
N GLY A 74 -1.53 -4.21 8.97
CA GLY A 74 -2.88 -4.58 9.38
C GLY A 74 -3.54 -5.52 8.36
N HIS A 75 -4.87 -5.70 8.44
CA HIS A 75 -5.64 -6.21 7.30
C HIS A 75 -5.80 -5.06 6.32
N GLY A 76 -4.87 -5.02 5.35
CA GLY A 76 -4.50 -3.82 4.64
C GLY A 76 -5.45 -3.50 3.50
N GLN A 77 -6.71 -3.17 3.79
CA GLN A 77 -7.73 -2.79 2.79
C GLN A 77 -7.76 -1.28 2.49
N SER A 78 -6.67 -0.57 2.79
CA SER A 78 -6.63 0.89 2.72
C SER A 78 -5.28 1.45 2.25
N LEU A 79 -5.11 1.46 0.93
CA LEU A 79 -3.98 2.02 0.20
C LEU A 79 -4.47 3.20 -0.62
N GLY A 80 -3.67 4.26 -0.62
CA GLY A 80 -3.76 5.27 -1.66
C GLY A 80 -2.39 5.81 -2.01
N SER A 81 -2.31 6.62 -3.04
CA SER A 81 -1.03 7.17 -3.44
C SER A 81 -1.12 8.53 -4.12
N SER A 82 -0.06 9.31 -3.89
CA SER A 82 0.27 10.54 -4.61
C SER A 82 1.44 10.27 -5.55
N SER A 83 1.92 11.30 -6.24
CA SER A 83 3.09 11.18 -7.11
C SER A 83 4.34 10.65 -6.39
N ASN A 84 4.54 11.02 -5.12
CA ASN A 84 5.76 10.71 -4.38
C ASN A 84 5.58 9.68 -3.27
N TYR A 85 4.35 9.48 -2.80
CA TYR A 85 4.08 8.68 -1.60
C TYR A 85 2.97 7.67 -1.81
N ILE A 86 3.09 6.54 -1.12
CA ILE A 86 2.03 5.58 -0.83
C ILE A 86 1.56 5.87 0.60
N TYR A 87 0.27 5.72 0.84
CA TYR A 87 -0.38 5.86 2.14
C TYR A 87 -1.02 4.53 2.50
N VAL A 88 -0.72 4.04 3.70
CA VAL A 88 -1.30 2.82 4.25
C VAL A 88 -2.02 3.19 5.53
N LEU A 89 -3.28 2.78 5.68
CA LEU A 89 -3.89 2.71 7.01
C LEU A 89 -3.56 1.35 7.62
N ALA A 90 -2.69 1.33 8.61
CA ALA A 90 -2.29 0.12 9.31
C ALA A 90 -3.08 -0.03 10.61
N ASN A 91 -4.05 -0.95 10.62
CA ASN A 91 -4.87 -1.18 11.81
C ASN A 91 -4.09 -1.81 12.96
N HIS A 92 -4.49 -1.43 14.18
CA HIS A 92 -3.91 -1.92 15.43
C HIS A 92 -2.38 -1.86 15.49
N ASN A 93 -1.75 -0.89 14.82
CA ASN A 93 -0.31 -0.74 14.88
C ASN A 93 0.08 -0.13 16.23
N LYS A 94 0.74 -0.91 17.09
CA LYS A 94 0.98 -0.60 18.50
C LYS A 94 2.30 0.13 18.70
N TYR A 95 2.77 0.89 17.71
CA TYR A 95 4.17 1.35 17.69
C TYR A 95 4.49 2.21 18.92
N ASN A 96 3.56 3.08 19.36
CA ASN A 96 3.71 3.89 20.57
C ASN A 96 2.41 4.23 21.33
N ASN A 97 1.24 3.75 20.88
CA ASN A 97 -0.05 4.14 21.45
C ASN A 97 -0.92 2.92 21.81
N GLY A 98 -1.84 3.11 22.76
CA GLY A 98 -2.67 2.05 23.36
C GLY A 98 -3.56 1.30 22.35
N PRO A 99 -4.34 0.31 22.81
CA PRO A 99 -4.98 -0.72 21.97
C PRO A 99 -5.97 -0.22 20.89
N ALA A 100 -6.39 1.05 20.92
CA ALA A 100 -7.35 1.66 19.99
C ALA A 100 -6.72 2.69 19.02
N SER A 101 -5.39 2.68 18.86
CA SER A 101 -4.72 3.59 17.92
C SER A 101 -4.54 2.99 16.54
N GLU A 102 -4.94 3.77 15.55
CA GLU A 102 -4.79 3.53 14.13
C GLU A 102 -3.64 4.38 13.58
N GLU A 103 -2.91 3.86 12.59
CA GLU A 103 -1.74 4.56 12.04
C GLU A 103 -1.82 4.73 10.53
N ILE A 104 -1.53 5.94 10.05
CA ILE A 104 -1.30 6.21 8.63
C ILE A 104 0.21 6.19 8.39
N LEU A 105 0.68 5.25 7.58
CA LEU A 105 2.07 5.18 7.14
C LEU A 105 2.21 5.88 5.79
N GLN A 106 3.01 6.94 5.75
CA GLN A 106 3.47 7.53 4.48
C GLN A 106 4.76 6.86 4.05
N ILE A 107 4.76 6.24 2.88
CA ILE A 107 5.90 5.49 2.35
C ILE A 107 6.39 6.15 1.07
N ARG A 108 7.68 6.45 0.98
CA ARG A 108 8.28 7.04 -0.23
C ARG A 108 8.29 6.04 -1.37
N LYS A 109 7.79 6.44 -2.54
CA LYS A 109 7.90 5.63 -3.77
C LYS A 109 9.33 5.50 -4.28
N SER A 110 10.25 6.39 -3.86
CA SER A 110 11.64 6.38 -4.29
C SER A 110 12.41 5.18 -3.74
N ASP A 111 12.29 4.90 -2.45
CA ASP A 111 13.06 3.87 -1.73
C ASP A 111 12.21 2.88 -0.93
N MET A 112 10.87 2.99 -0.98
CA MET A 112 9.91 2.16 -0.25
C MET A 112 10.06 2.21 1.27
N LYS A 113 10.69 3.25 1.82
CA LYS A 113 10.84 3.45 3.26
C LYS A 113 9.76 4.36 3.82
N ILE A 114 9.44 4.16 5.09
CA ILE A 114 8.52 5.02 5.84
C ILE A 114 9.14 6.42 5.95
N ASN A 115 8.33 7.43 5.62
CA ASN A 115 8.65 8.84 5.71
C ASN A 115 8.07 9.47 6.96
N LYS A 116 6.80 9.16 7.23
CA LYS A 116 6.01 9.76 8.30
C LYS A 116 4.96 8.77 8.77
N ILE A 117 4.64 8.84 10.06
CA ILE A 117 3.56 8.10 10.69
C ILE A 117 2.65 9.13 11.34
N TRP A 118 1.34 9.03 11.10
CA TRP A 118 0.35 9.73 11.89
C TRP A 118 -0.43 8.72 12.70
N THR A 119 -0.59 8.96 13.99
CA THR A 119 -1.44 8.16 14.84
C THR A 119 -2.74 8.91 15.12
N PHE A 120 -3.85 8.21 15.05
CA PHE A 120 -5.15 8.73 15.44
C PHE A 120 -5.91 7.69 16.26
N ARG A 121 -6.90 8.14 17.02
CA ARG A 121 -7.75 7.28 17.83
C ARG A 121 -9.16 7.29 17.29
N ILE A 122 -9.77 6.13 17.33
CA ILE A 122 -11.19 5.93 17.12
C ILE A 122 -11.83 5.61 18.47
N SER A 123 -13.12 5.91 18.61
CA SER A 123 -13.87 5.59 19.83
C SER A 123 -13.83 4.10 20.13
N ASP A 124 -13.96 3.75 21.40
CA ASP A 124 -14.03 2.35 21.82
C ASP A 124 -15.13 1.60 21.04
N ASN A 125 -14.87 0.32 20.72
CA ASN A 125 -15.73 -0.56 19.90
C ASN A 125 -15.95 -0.15 18.44
N HIS A 126 -15.17 0.79 17.89
CA HIS A 126 -15.20 1.12 16.46
C HIS A 126 -13.90 0.69 15.79
N TYR A 127 -13.95 0.38 14.50
CA TYR A 127 -12.80 0.06 13.67
C TYR A 127 -13.02 0.50 12.22
N ILE A 128 -11.94 0.82 11.52
CA ILE A 128 -11.99 1.22 10.11
C ILE A 128 -11.64 0.00 9.28
N HIS A 129 -12.64 -0.61 8.64
CA HIS A 129 -12.44 -1.70 7.69
C HIS A 129 -11.72 -1.25 6.42
N ASN A 130 -12.20 -0.16 5.83
CA ASN A 130 -11.74 0.34 4.54
C ASN A 130 -11.64 1.87 4.60
N ALA A 131 -10.56 2.40 4.06
CA ALA A 131 -10.30 3.82 3.90
C ALA A 131 -9.69 4.05 2.52
N THR A 132 -10.33 4.91 1.74
CA THR A 132 -9.73 5.44 0.52
C THR A 132 -9.02 6.75 0.85
N PHE A 133 -7.74 6.85 0.48
CA PHE A 133 -7.02 8.12 0.56
C PHE A 133 -7.22 8.90 -0.74
N VAL A 134 -8.01 9.97 -0.68
CA VAL A 134 -8.13 10.93 -1.78
C VAL A 134 -7.12 12.05 -1.57
N VAL A 135 -6.09 12.09 -2.43
CA VAL A 135 -5.11 13.18 -2.40
C VAL A 135 -5.65 14.33 -3.24
N THR A 136 -6.30 15.30 -2.59
CA THR A 136 -6.67 16.56 -3.23
C THR A 136 -5.55 17.57 -3.03
N ILE A 137 -4.99 18.12 -4.11
CA ILE A 137 -4.06 19.24 -4.03
C ILE A 137 -4.85 20.46 -3.54
N LEU A 138 -4.70 20.85 -2.28
CA LEU A 138 -5.02 22.21 -1.87
C LEU A 138 -4.11 22.71 -0.73
N CYS A 139 -3.49 23.86 -1.01
CA CYS A 139 -2.67 24.72 -0.16
C CYS A 139 -1.17 24.39 0.00
N MET A 140 -0.35 25.07 -0.81
CA MET A 140 1.12 25.10 -0.82
C MET A 140 1.79 25.71 0.44
N LEU A 141 1.06 25.97 1.54
CA LEU A 141 1.61 26.67 2.70
C LEU A 141 1.31 26.02 4.06
N CYS A 142 0.66 24.87 4.11
CA CYS A 142 0.39 24.19 5.38
C CYS A 142 0.88 22.74 5.32
N SER A 143 1.64 22.31 6.32
CA SER A 143 2.12 20.92 6.53
C SER A 143 0.99 19.91 6.83
N THR A 144 -0.22 20.18 6.33
CA THR A 144 -1.48 19.54 6.69
C THR A 144 -1.96 18.70 5.52
N MET A 145 -1.88 17.39 5.69
CA MET A 145 -2.50 16.46 4.77
C MET A 145 -4.01 16.44 5.05
N VAL A 146 -4.83 16.89 4.09
CA VAL A 146 -6.27 16.66 4.14
C VAL A 146 -6.50 15.25 3.58
N VAL A 147 -6.67 14.27 4.47
CA VAL A 147 -7.15 12.95 4.08
C VAL A 147 -8.66 12.98 4.21
N THR A 148 -9.36 12.96 3.09
CA THR A 148 -10.78 12.59 3.11
C THR A 148 -10.85 11.08 3.25
N ILE A 149 -11.11 10.60 4.46
CA ILE A 149 -11.43 9.20 4.70
C ILE A 149 -12.94 9.06 4.49
N VAL A 150 -13.33 8.45 3.38
CA VAL A 150 -14.73 8.01 3.19
C VAL A 150 -14.89 6.73 3.99
N MET A 151 -15.57 6.81 5.14
CA MET A 151 -15.80 5.68 6.02
C MET A 151 -17.14 5.04 5.67
N ASN A 152 -17.15 3.72 5.44
CA ASN A 152 -18.37 2.93 5.48
C ASN A 152 -18.39 2.19 6.82
N THR A 153 -19.17 2.69 7.76
CA THR A 153 -19.40 2.01 9.05
C THR A 153 -20.51 1.00 8.84
N GLY A 154 -20.14 -0.28 8.66
CA GLY A 154 -21.11 -1.37 8.80
C GLY A 154 -21.50 -1.50 10.27
N SER A 155 -22.80 -1.46 10.55
CA SER A 155 -23.40 -1.80 11.84
C SER A 155 -23.46 -3.30 12.05
#